data_AF-A0A0L8BH05-F1
#
_entry.id   AF-A0A0L8BH05-F1
#
_cell.length_a   1.000
_cell.length_b   1.000
_cell.length_c   1.000
_cell.angle_alpha   90.00
_cell.angle_beta   90.00
_cell.angle_gamma   90.00
#
_symmetry.space_group_name_H-M   'P 1'
#
loop_
_entity.id
_entity.type
_entity.pdbx_description
1 polymer ?
#
loop_
_entity_poly.entity_id
_entity_poly.type
_entity_poly.pdbx_seq_one_letter_code
_entity_poly.pdbx_strand_id
1 'polypeptide(L)'
;MDFMAFFLPSSPRLPAALLALLLMLLQPLYAHAQTPPAPITVILTHGQTSDEIESTLRAAAASGRPVIVEWRDAPDATPKAPTDATTAEAATATQPPLPAADDALDGLTDRFVNGLQMGLNGTSAIAAVMGDVAASVRAEGWSVLSATAVALTAILAGLAAAGLLSFVFRRLVGGHFAIVDVLHRVRASLVRLGLDIIHLVIFAGVAHATLRLLLTPGTASHELARALVTVAVTTAAYAVCGRFLFAPSRPQTRLLPIARPRFHFAMLVAYGAIGAVVGASVRFASERALEPAAIEGWFLIGVTALTLVKLYWFIAGRTDIRNLFAGDAPGPVRRAIAFVVPEFYALSALVLWLMGCIVAGTPNSPQGALPGARRGPPSPASPPPPPAPPRGRAPPPTAGARPPPRRCTWPSPAAYRPPLPAPCG
;
A
#
# COMPACT_ATOMS: atom_id res chain seq x y z
N MET A 1 -9.06 31.78 8.52
CA MET A 1 -8.92 30.85 7.39
C MET A 1 -7.45 30.72 7.01
N ASP A 2 -6.67 29.98 7.82
CA ASP A 2 -5.20 29.83 7.68
C ASP A 2 -4.79 28.43 7.15
N PHE A 3 -5.61 27.76 6.32
CA PHE A 3 -5.38 26.36 5.91
C PHE A 3 -3.97 26.16 5.33
N MET A 4 -3.43 27.24 4.74
CA MET A 4 -2.11 27.29 4.12
C MET A 4 -0.99 27.79 5.05
N ALA A 5 -1.27 28.53 6.14
CA ALA A 5 -0.24 29.26 6.91
C ALA A 5 0.77 28.36 7.66
N PHE A 6 0.53 27.06 7.74
CA PHE A 6 1.47 26.10 8.33
C PHE A 6 2.37 25.42 7.29
N PHE A 7 1.99 25.43 6.01
CA PHE A 7 2.83 24.93 4.92
C PHE A 7 3.45 26.08 4.09
N LEU A 8 2.84 27.27 4.09
CA LEU A 8 3.05 28.30 3.09
C LEU A 8 2.63 29.70 3.65
N PRO A 9 3.50 30.73 3.66
CA PRO A 9 3.24 32.03 4.29
C PRO A 9 1.97 32.73 3.77
N SER A 10 1.24 33.46 4.62
CA SER A 10 -0.07 34.09 4.31
C SER A 10 -0.01 35.28 3.36
N SER A 11 0.91 35.28 2.38
CA SER A 11 1.04 36.33 1.39
C SER A 11 0.02 36.13 0.25
N PRO A 12 -0.62 37.21 -0.24
CA PRO A 12 -1.50 37.13 -1.42
C PRO A 12 -0.77 36.67 -2.69
N ARG A 13 0.56 36.61 -2.65
CA ARG A 13 1.45 36.14 -3.72
C ARG A 13 1.49 34.62 -3.85
N LEU A 14 1.02 33.90 -2.84
CA LEU A 14 1.13 32.45 -2.78
C LEU A 14 0.28 31.67 -3.78
N PRO A 15 -1.02 31.96 -3.98
CA PRO A 15 -1.79 31.31 -5.04
C PRO A 15 -1.17 31.60 -6.42
N ALA A 16 -0.64 32.80 -6.64
CA ALA A 16 0.08 33.15 -7.86
C ALA A 16 1.40 32.36 -7.99
N ALA A 17 2.14 32.16 -6.90
CA ALA A 17 3.37 31.36 -6.90
C ALA A 17 3.10 29.86 -7.11
N LEU A 18 2.05 29.31 -6.50
CA LEU A 18 1.60 27.93 -6.75
C LEU A 18 1.13 27.75 -8.19
N LEU A 19 0.39 28.72 -8.74
CA LEU A 19 -0.02 28.71 -10.13
C LEU A 19 1.18 28.82 -11.08
N ALA A 20 2.15 29.68 -10.79
CA ALA A 20 3.37 29.81 -11.56
C ALA A 20 4.21 28.52 -11.51
N LEU A 21 4.35 27.91 -10.33
CA LEU A 21 5.02 26.62 -10.16
C LEU A 21 4.28 25.50 -10.90
N LEU A 22 2.95 25.49 -10.84
CA LEU A 22 2.11 24.55 -11.59
C LEU A 22 2.34 24.71 -13.09
N LEU A 23 2.31 25.95 -13.61
CA LEU A 23 2.54 26.24 -15.02
C LEU A 23 3.96 25.83 -15.46
N MET A 24 4.97 26.04 -14.62
CA MET A 24 6.33 25.58 -14.89
C MET A 24 6.45 24.05 -14.94
N LEU A 25 5.79 23.33 -14.03
CA LEU A 25 5.80 21.87 -14.00
C LEU A 25 4.95 21.23 -15.12
N LEU A 26 3.93 21.94 -15.61
CA LEU A 26 3.06 21.44 -16.67
C LEU A 26 3.75 21.43 -18.05
N GLN A 27 4.72 22.31 -18.29
CA GLN A 27 5.44 22.42 -19.57
C GLN A 27 6.19 21.13 -19.97
N PRO A 28 7.05 20.52 -19.13
CA PRO A 28 7.73 19.28 -19.49
C PRO A 28 6.77 18.08 -19.61
N LEU A 29 5.67 18.08 -18.85
CA LEU A 29 4.66 17.02 -18.93
C LEU A 29 3.89 17.06 -20.25
N TYR A 30 3.57 18.26 -20.75
CA TYR A 30 2.92 18.43 -22.05
C TYR A 30 3.83 17.98 -23.21
N ALA A 31 5.15 18.22 -23.10
CA ALA A 31 6.12 17.73 -24.07
C ALA A 31 6.22 16.19 -24.08
N HIS A 32 6.11 15.54 -22.92
CA HIS A 32 6.11 14.07 -22.83
C HIS A 32 4.80 13.42 -23.32
N ALA A 33 3.65 14.08 -23.18
CA ALA A 33 2.37 13.57 -23.68
C ALA A 33 2.29 13.54 -25.22
N GLN A 34 3.17 14.28 -25.91
CA GLN A 34 3.25 14.28 -27.38
C GLN A 34 4.10 13.15 -27.95
N THR A 35 4.82 12.41 -27.10
CA THR A 35 5.52 11.21 -27.54
C THR A 35 4.50 10.09 -27.77
N PRO A 36 4.40 9.51 -28.98
CA PRO A 36 3.47 8.42 -29.23
C PRO A 36 3.74 7.28 -28.25
N PRO A 37 2.71 6.68 -27.64
CA PRO A 37 2.90 5.57 -26.72
C PRO A 37 3.63 4.45 -27.45
N ALA A 38 4.71 3.95 -26.84
CA ALA A 38 5.48 2.85 -27.40
C ALA A 38 4.55 1.66 -27.71
N PRO A 39 4.73 0.97 -28.85
CA PRO A 39 3.87 -0.15 -29.20
C PRO A 39 4.01 -1.29 -28.19
N ILE A 40 2.90 -2.02 -27.97
CA ILE A 40 2.94 -3.25 -27.18
C ILE A 40 3.39 -4.37 -28.10
N THR A 41 4.55 -4.96 -27.83
CA THR A 41 5.01 -6.16 -28.55
C THR A 41 4.41 -7.39 -27.89
N VAL A 42 3.46 -8.04 -28.56
CA VAL A 42 2.94 -9.34 -28.14
C VAL A 42 3.82 -10.41 -28.79
N ILE A 43 4.59 -11.12 -27.97
CA ILE A 43 5.41 -12.24 -28.41
C ILE A 43 4.53 -13.48 -28.40
N LEU A 44 4.23 -14.03 -29.57
CA LEU A 44 3.50 -15.28 -29.71
C LEU A 44 4.49 -16.44 -29.73
N THR A 45 4.19 -17.48 -28.96
CA THR A 45 5.05 -18.66 -28.79
C THR A 45 4.36 -19.90 -29.39
N HIS A 46 5.13 -20.83 -29.95
CA HIS A 46 4.60 -22.07 -30.51
C HIS A 46 3.92 -22.93 -29.43
N GLY A 47 2.67 -23.36 -29.66
CA GLY A 47 1.88 -24.18 -28.72
C GLY A 47 0.79 -23.42 -27.94
N GLN A 48 0.66 -22.10 -28.11
CA GLN A 48 -0.49 -21.36 -27.59
C GLN A 48 -1.77 -21.73 -28.34
N THR A 49 -2.86 -21.91 -27.59
CA THR A 49 -4.17 -22.20 -28.18
C THR A 49 -4.77 -20.94 -28.82
N SER A 50 -5.66 -21.09 -29.81
CA SER A 50 -6.33 -19.96 -30.49
C SER A 50 -7.00 -19.01 -29.49
N ASP A 51 -7.57 -19.58 -28.43
CA ASP A 51 -8.32 -18.84 -27.42
C ASP A 51 -7.39 -18.00 -26.52
N GLU A 52 -6.19 -18.50 -26.22
CA GLU A 52 -5.16 -17.75 -25.49
C GLU A 52 -4.59 -16.60 -26.34
N ILE A 53 -4.38 -16.83 -27.63
CA ILE A 53 -3.91 -15.79 -28.57
C ILE A 53 -4.98 -14.70 -28.69
N GLU A 54 -6.25 -15.07 -28.87
CA GLU A 54 -7.36 -14.12 -28.98
C GLU A 54 -7.59 -13.36 -27.68
N SER A 55 -7.49 -14.03 -26.53
CA SER A 55 -7.53 -13.42 -25.19
C SER A 55 -6.41 -12.38 -25.02
N THR A 56 -5.17 -12.74 -25.37
CA THR A 56 -4.00 -11.88 -25.21
C THR A 56 -4.05 -10.68 -26.15
N LEU A 57 -4.49 -10.88 -27.40
CA LEU A 57 -4.71 -9.81 -28.37
C LEU A 57 -5.88 -8.91 -27.98
N ARG A 58 -6.97 -9.45 -27.44
CA ARG A 58 -8.13 -8.68 -26.96
C ARG A 58 -7.76 -7.85 -25.72
N ALA A 59 -6.97 -8.41 -24.80
CA ALA A 59 -6.42 -7.69 -23.66
C ALA A 59 -5.44 -6.58 -24.09
N ALA A 60 -4.57 -6.85 -25.07
CA ALA A 60 -3.67 -5.85 -25.64
C ALA A 60 -4.43 -4.76 -26.41
N ALA A 61 -5.48 -5.11 -27.16
CA ALA A 61 -6.32 -4.16 -27.90
C ALA A 61 -7.17 -3.28 -26.95
N ALA A 62 -7.63 -3.82 -25.82
CA ALA A 62 -8.35 -3.07 -24.80
C ALA A 62 -7.49 -1.95 -24.17
N SER A 63 -6.16 -2.00 -24.32
CA SER A 63 -5.26 -0.94 -23.86
C SER A 63 -5.20 0.31 -24.75
N GLY A 64 -5.77 0.25 -25.96
CA GLY A 64 -5.80 1.38 -26.91
C GLY A 64 -4.44 1.79 -27.50
N ARG A 65 -3.39 0.98 -27.33
CA ARG A 65 -2.03 1.21 -27.86
C ARG A 65 -1.79 0.43 -29.16
N PRO A 66 -0.91 0.90 -30.07
CA PRO A 66 -0.54 0.14 -31.26
C PRO A 66 0.14 -1.18 -30.87
N VAL A 67 -0.31 -2.30 -31.44
CA VAL A 67 0.19 -3.65 -31.13
C VAL A 67 1.12 -4.10 -32.25
N ILE A 68 2.34 -4.52 -31.91
CA ILE A 68 3.26 -5.19 -32.82
C ILE A 68 3.28 -6.67 -32.43
N VAL A 69 3.05 -7.55 -33.40
CA VAL A 69 3.08 -9.00 -33.16
C VAL A 69 4.43 -9.53 -33.64
N GLU A 70 5.19 -10.12 -32.72
CA GLU A 70 6.50 -10.72 -33.02
C GLU A 70 6.42 -12.22 -32.77
N TRP A 71 6.71 -13.02 -33.79
CA TRP A 71 6.74 -14.48 -33.68
C TRP A 71 8.11 -14.92 -33.17
N ARG A 72 8.18 -15.64 -32.06
CA ARG A 72 9.44 -16.13 -31.49
C ARG A 72 9.37 -17.62 -31.23
N ASP A 73 10.26 -18.37 -31.87
CA ASP A 73 10.43 -19.80 -31.59
C ASP A 73 11.14 -19.95 -30.23
N ALA A 74 10.54 -20.69 -29.29
CA ALA A 74 11.12 -20.93 -27.97
C ALA A 74 11.09 -22.43 -27.62
N PRO A 75 12.12 -22.94 -26.90
CA PRO A 75 12.10 -24.28 -26.34
C PRO A 75 11.19 -24.36 -25.11
N ASP A 76 10.57 -25.54 -24.98
CA ASP A 76 9.53 -25.99 -24.06
C ASP A 76 9.51 -25.42 -22.62
N ALA A 77 8.35 -24.87 -22.23
CA ALA A 77 7.87 -24.84 -20.86
C ALA A 77 6.32 -24.84 -20.81
N THR A 78 5.77 -25.73 -19.98
CA THR A 78 4.35 -26.09 -19.83
C THR A 78 3.50 -25.04 -19.08
N PRO A 79 2.18 -24.91 -19.35
CA PRO A 79 1.33 -23.85 -18.80
C PRO A 79 0.67 -24.22 -17.45
N LYS A 80 0.38 -23.21 -16.61
CA LYS A 80 -0.43 -23.34 -15.38
C LYS A 80 -1.63 -22.40 -15.44
N ALA A 81 -2.82 -22.97 -15.22
CA ALA A 81 -4.14 -22.37 -15.36
C ALA A 81 -4.53 -21.40 -14.21
N PRO A 82 -5.56 -20.54 -14.40
CA PRO A 82 -5.94 -19.48 -13.47
C PRO A 82 -6.93 -19.97 -12.39
N THR A 83 -6.85 -19.41 -11.19
CA THR A 83 -7.81 -19.68 -10.11
C THR A 83 -8.54 -18.40 -9.73
N ASP A 84 -9.86 -18.43 -9.92
CA ASP A 84 -10.82 -17.40 -9.53
C ASP A 84 -10.87 -17.16 -8.01
N ALA A 85 -11.16 -15.91 -7.67
CA ALA A 85 -11.45 -15.45 -6.33
C ALA A 85 -12.90 -15.80 -5.94
N THR A 86 -13.10 -16.34 -4.73
CA THR A 86 -14.41 -16.34 -4.07
C THR A 86 -14.24 -16.15 -2.55
N THR A 87 -14.86 -15.07 -2.09
CA THR A 87 -15.50 -14.78 -0.79
C THR A 87 -14.99 -15.47 0.48
N ALA A 88 -14.50 -14.64 1.41
CA ALA A 88 -14.24 -15.01 2.80
C ALA A 88 -15.56 -15.25 3.55
N GLU A 89 -15.82 -16.51 3.90
CA GLU A 89 -16.86 -16.91 4.85
C GLU A 89 -16.23 -17.05 6.24
N ALA A 90 -16.87 -16.43 7.24
CA ALA A 90 -16.46 -16.48 8.63
C ALA A 90 -16.74 -17.87 9.22
N ALA A 91 -15.69 -18.61 9.58
CA ALA A 91 -15.81 -19.87 10.29
C ALA A 91 -15.56 -19.69 11.80
N THR A 92 -16.61 -19.96 12.57
CA THR A 92 -16.65 -20.07 14.03
C THR A 92 -15.66 -21.15 14.51
N ALA A 93 -14.70 -20.78 15.35
CA ALA A 93 -13.74 -21.73 15.93
C ALA A 93 -14.23 -22.28 17.28
N THR A 94 -14.36 -23.61 17.35
CA THR A 94 -14.52 -24.40 18.57
C THR A 94 -13.28 -24.23 19.48
N GLN A 95 -13.50 -23.89 20.75
CA GLN A 95 -12.42 -23.69 21.73
C GLN A 95 -11.74 -25.02 22.14
N PRO A 96 -10.40 -25.09 22.14
CA PRO A 96 -9.65 -26.11 22.88
C PRO A 96 -9.61 -25.81 24.39
N PRO A 97 -9.25 -26.79 25.25
CA PRO A 97 -9.23 -26.62 26.71
C PRO A 97 -8.25 -25.53 27.13
N LEU A 98 -8.61 -24.76 28.17
CA LEU A 98 -7.76 -23.70 28.72
C LEU A 98 -6.37 -24.26 29.10
N PRO A 99 -5.28 -23.77 28.49
CA PRO A 99 -3.93 -24.08 28.94
C PRO A 99 -3.68 -23.46 30.32
N ALA A 100 -2.74 -24.03 31.08
CA ALA A 100 -2.28 -23.44 32.32
C ALA A 100 -1.75 -22.01 32.06
N ALA A 101 -1.82 -21.12 33.05
CA ALA A 101 -1.48 -19.70 32.87
C ALA A 101 -0.03 -19.49 32.37
N ASP A 102 0.88 -20.38 32.75
CA ASP A 102 2.29 -20.35 32.32
C ASP A 102 2.42 -20.72 30.83
N ASP A 103 1.75 -21.79 30.37
CA ASP A 103 1.73 -22.21 28.97
C ASP A 103 1.08 -21.14 28.05
N ALA A 104 0.13 -20.37 28.59
CA ALA A 104 -0.52 -19.28 27.86
C ALA A 104 0.41 -18.09 27.62
N LEU A 105 1.26 -17.76 28.60
CA LEU A 105 2.21 -16.65 28.50
C LEU A 105 3.38 -16.99 27.57
N ASP A 106 3.89 -18.23 27.66
CA ASP A 106 4.94 -18.72 26.76
C ASP A 106 4.44 -18.73 25.31
N GLY A 107 3.23 -19.23 25.08
CA GLY A 107 2.61 -19.20 23.75
C GLY A 107 2.36 -17.78 23.20
N LEU A 108 2.09 -16.79 24.05
CA LEU A 108 1.99 -15.38 23.63
C LEU A 108 3.37 -14.80 23.28
N THR A 109 4.39 -15.13 24.07
CA THR A 109 5.77 -14.69 23.86
C THR A 109 6.31 -15.24 22.55
N ASP A 110 6.10 -16.53 22.27
CA ASP A 110 6.51 -17.15 21.00
C ASP A 110 5.86 -16.49 19.80
N ARG A 111 4.54 -16.25 19.85
CA ARG A 111 3.82 -15.54 18.77
C ARG A 111 4.35 -14.13 18.57
N PHE A 112 4.63 -13.42 19.66
CA PHE A 112 5.23 -12.09 19.60
C PHE A 112 6.60 -12.12 18.92
N VAL A 113 7.51 -12.98 19.37
CA VAL A 113 8.87 -13.11 18.81
C VAL A 113 8.80 -13.52 17.34
N ASN A 114 7.95 -14.49 17.00
CA ASN A 114 7.76 -14.94 15.63
C ASN A 114 7.25 -13.80 14.72
N GLY A 115 6.23 -13.05 15.17
CA GLY A 115 5.71 -11.93 14.38
C GLY A 115 6.73 -10.80 14.21
N LEU A 116 7.54 -10.53 15.25
CA LEU A 116 8.62 -9.56 15.16
C LEU A 116 9.71 -10.02 14.19
N GLN A 117 10.13 -11.29 14.25
CA GLN A 117 11.10 -11.87 13.32
C GLN A 117 10.57 -11.87 11.89
N MET A 118 9.30 -12.22 11.67
CA MET A 118 8.66 -12.21 10.37
C MET A 118 8.68 -10.81 9.75
N GLY A 119 8.27 -9.79 10.51
CA GLY A 119 8.33 -8.41 10.04
C GLY A 119 9.77 -7.93 9.80
N LEU A 120 10.72 -8.24 10.69
CA LEU A 120 12.13 -7.87 10.51
C LEU A 120 12.73 -8.52 9.25
N ASN A 121 12.47 -9.80 9.01
CA ASN A 121 12.90 -10.49 7.80
C ASN A 121 12.26 -9.86 6.55
N GLY A 122 10.97 -9.52 6.64
CA GLY A 122 10.25 -8.80 5.58
C GLY A 122 10.86 -7.44 5.22
N THR A 123 11.53 -6.76 6.15
CA THR A 123 12.17 -5.46 5.84
C THR A 123 13.25 -5.57 4.77
N SER A 124 13.93 -6.72 4.68
CA SER A 124 14.96 -6.95 3.66
C SER A 124 14.38 -7.03 2.24
N ALA A 125 13.13 -7.47 2.10
CA ALA A 125 12.43 -7.59 0.82
C ALA A 125 11.89 -6.25 0.28
N ILE A 126 11.84 -5.19 1.10
CA ILE A 126 11.33 -3.86 0.69
C ILE A 126 12.11 -3.30 -0.50
N ALA A 127 13.44 -3.49 -0.52
CA ALA A 127 14.28 -2.99 -1.61
C ALA A 127 13.94 -3.67 -2.95
N ALA A 128 13.67 -4.98 -2.93
CA ALA A 128 13.25 -5.73 -4.11
C ALA A 128 11.89 -5.24 -4.62
N VAL A 129 10.91 -5.07 -3.73
CA VAL A 129 9.59 -4.53 -4.06
C VAL A 129 9.67 -3.14 -4.68
N MET A 130 10.53 -2.25 -4.17
CA MET A 130 10.74 -0.94 -4.78
C MET A 130 11.36 -1.06 -6.19
N GLY A 131 12.21 -2.06 -6.40
CA GLY A 131 12.75 -2.43 -7.71
C GLY A 131 11.65 -2.86 -8.68
N ASP A 132 10.72 -3.71 -8.24
CA ASP A 132 9.59 -4.20 -9.03
C ASP A 132 8.62 -3.08 -9.40
N VAL A 133 8.31 -2.18 -8.46
CA VAL A 133 7.52 -0.98 -8.73
C VAL A 133 8.20 -0.13 -9.80
N ALA A 134 9.50 0.13 -9.65
CA ALA A 134 10.23 0.91 -10.64
C ALA A 134 10.29 0.21 -12.01
N ALA A 135 10.42 -1.12 -12.05
CA ALA A 135 10.38 -1.91 -13.28
C ALA A 135 9.01 -1.82 -13.96
N SER A 136 7.92 -1.94 -13.19
CA SER A 136 6.55 -1.84 -13.71
C SER A 136 6.24 -0.46 -14.31
N VAL A 137 6.70 0.63 -13.67
CA VAL A 137 6.56 1.99 -14.22
C VAL A 137 7.40 2.17 -15.48
N ARG A 138 8.62 1.61 -15.52
CA ARG A 138 9.49 1.64 -16.72
C ARG A 138 8.93 0.86 -17.90
N ALA A 139 8.26 -0.26 -17.64
CA ALA A 139 7.60 -1.04 -18.69
C ALA A 139 6.50 -0.25 -19.41
N GLU A 140 5.94 0.77 -18.75
CA GLU A 140 4.94 1.69 -19.34
C GLU A 140 5.58 2.83 -20.14
N GLY A 141 6.91 2.90 -20.21
CA GLY A 141 7.64 4.04 -20.79
C GLY A 141 7.76 5.24 -19.85
N TRP A 142 7.36 5.11 -18.59
CA TRP A 142 7.45 6.16 -17.58
C TRP A 142 8.68 5.95 -16.68
N SER A 143 9.15 7.02 -16.05
CA SER A 143 10.10 6.92 -14.94
C SER A 143 9.35 7.10 -13.62
N VAL A 144 9.89 6.57 -12.52
CA VAL A 144 9.34 6.83 -11.19
C VAL A 144 9.31 8.34 -10.92
N LEU A 145 10.34 9.08 -11.35
CA LEU A 145 10.41 10.52 -11.19
C LEU A 145 9.31 11.27 -11.98
N SER A 146 8.97 10.83 -13.19
CA SER A 146 7.90 11.47 -13.96
C SER A 146 6.53 11.16 -13.37
N ALA A 147 6.28 9.93 -12.91
CA ALA A 147 5.04 9.57 -12.21
C ALA A 147 4.88 10.37 -10.90
N THR A 148 5.95 10.55 -10.12
CA THR A 148 5.92 11.39 -8.92
C THR A 148 5.77 12.88 -9.24
N ALA A 149 6.38 13.38 -10.32
CA ALA A 149 6.18 14.75 -10.79
C ALA A 149 4.73 15.02 -11.19
N VAL A 150 4.06 14.06 -11.85
CA VAL A 150 2.61 14.16 -12.15
C VAL A 150 1.80 14.22 -10.86
N ALA A 151 2.12 13.38 -9.87
CA ALA A 151 1.44 13.42 -8.56
C ALA A 151 1.62 14.78 -7.86
N LEU A 152 2.83 15.33 -7.86
CA LEU A 152 3.12 16.66 -7.32
C LEU A 152 2.35 17.75 -8.06
N THR A 153 2.30 17.67 -9.39
CA THR A 153 1.52 18.60 -10.23
C THR A 153 0.03 18.54 -9.87
N ALA A 154 -0.53 17.35 -9.70
CA ALA A 154 -1.92 17.16 -9.28
C ALA A 154 -2.19 17.73 -7.87
N ILE A 155 -1.28 17.51 -6.92
CA ILE A 155 -1.37 18.09 -5.57
C ILE A 155 -1.33 19.62 -5.65
N LEU A 156 -0.39 20.19 -6.40
CA LEU A 156 -0.27 21.64 -6.57
C LEU A 156 -1.49 22.24 -7.25
N ALA A 157 -2.06 21.58 -8.26
CA ALA A 157 -3.29 21.99 -8.91
C ALA A 157 -4.47 22.02 -7.92
N GLY A 158 -4.61 20.98 -7.10
CA GLY A 158 -5.61 20.95 -6.03
C GLY A 158 -5.41 22.09 -5.02
N LEU A 159 -4.17 22.33 -4.58
CA LEU A 159 -3.85 23.39 -3.62
C LEU A 159 -4.13 24.78 -4.20
N ALA A 160 -3.79 24.99 -5.48
CA ALA A 160 -4.06 26.23 -6.19
C ALA A 160 -5.57 26.48 -6.31
N ALA A 161 -6.35 25.47 -6.68
CA ALA A 161 -7.81 25.57 -6.79
C ALA A 161 -8.47 25.89 -5.44
N ALA A 162 -8.10 25.18 -4.38
CA ALA A 162 -8.57 25.48 -3.02
C ALA A 162 -8.13 26.89 -2.58
N GLY A 163 -6.89 27.29 -2.87
CA GLY A 163 -6.37 28.63 -2.58
C GLY A 163 -7.12 29.74 -3.30
N LEU A 164 -7.45 29.54 -4.57
CA LEU A 164 -8.23 30.47 -5.38
C LEU A 164 -9.66 30.63 -4.83
N LEU A 165 -10.32 29.52 -4.47
CA LEU A 165 -11.64 29.60 -3.81
C LEU A 165 -11.53 30.42 -2.51
N SER A 166 -10.55 30.13 -1.67
CA SER A 166 -10.27 30.88 -0.44
C SER A 166 -10.05 32.37 -0.70
N PHE A 167 -9.38 32.72 -1.79
CA PHE A 167 -9.15 34.12 -2.18
C PHE A 167 -10.45 34.81 -2.62
N VAL A 168 -11.21 34.18 -3.51
CA VAL A 168 -12.50 34.69 -4.00
C VAL A 168 -13.49 34.86 -2.84
N PHE A 169 -13.62 33.85 -1.98
CA PHE A 169 -14.50 33.90 -0.81
C PHE A 169 -14.13 35.06 0.13
N ARG A 170 -12.84 35.26 0.41
CA ARG A 170 -12.39 36.38 1.25
C ARG A 170 -12.69 37.74 0.63
N ARG A 171 -12.55 37.85 -0.69
CA ARG A 171 -12.84 39.10 -1.42
C ARG A 171 -14.34 39.43 -1.42
N LEU A 172 -15.20 38.41 -1.51
CA LEU A 172 -16.65 38.59 -1.59
C LEU A 172 -17.33 38.80 -0.23
N VAL A 173 -16.88 38.10 0.82
CA VAL A 173 -17.64 38.05 2.09
C VAL A 173 -17.33 39.20 3.05
N GLY A 174 -16.19 39.90 2.89
CA GLY A 174 -15.83 41.02 3.77
C GLY A 174 -15.49 40.54 5.20
N GLY A 175 -14.33 40.93 5.72
CA GLY A 175 -13.81 40.36 6.96
C GLY A 175 -14.30 41.08 8.22
N HIS A 176 -15.51 40.81 8.74
CA HIS A 176 -15.89 41.25 10.09
C HIS A 176 -16.85 40.27 10.77
N PHE A 177 -16.30 39.41 11.65
CA PHE A 177 -17.07 38.77 12.71
C PHE A 177 -16.31 38.94 14.03
N ALA A 178 -16.79 39.84 14.89
CA ALA A 178 -16.35 39.91 16.28
C ALA A 178 -17.04 38.79 17.07
N ILE A 179 -16.26 37.90 17.68
CA ILE A 179 -16.77 36.75 18.43
C ILE A 179 -16.66 37.09 19.91
N VAL A 180 -17.80 37.24 20.60
CA VAL A 180 -17.84 37.67 22.02
C VAL A 180 -18.21 36.51 22.98
N ASP A 181 -18.82 35.42 22.49
CA ASP A 181 -19.48 34.42 23.34
C ASP A 181 -19.16 32.95 22.97
N VAL A 182 -19.35 32.00 23.91
CA VAL A 182 -18.99 30.57 23.77
C VAL A 182 -19.82 29.87 22.70
N LEU A 183 -21.13 30.13 22.66
CA LEU A 183 -22.00 29.60 21.60
C LEU A 183 -21.55 30.12 20.23
N HIS A 184 -21.12 31.38 20.18
CA HIS A 184 -20.54 31.98 18.99
C HIS A 184 -19.19 31.35 18.62
N ARG A 185 -18.39 30.91 19.61
CA ARG A 185 -17.14 30.17 19.37
C ARG A 185 -17.39 28.81 18.70
N VAL A 186 -18.33 28.03 19.22
CA VAL A 186 -18.68 26.71 18.64
C VAL A 186 -19.22 26.89 17.23
N ARG A 187 -20.15 27.83 17.03
CA ARG A 187 -20.70 28.16 15.71
C ARG A 187 -19.61 28.60 14.73
N ALA A 188 -18.70 29.48 15.16
CA ALA A 188 -17.59 29.94 14.33
C ALA A 188 -16.64 28.78 13.96
N SER A 189 -16.35 27.87 14.89
CA SER A 189 -15.55 26.67 14.64
C SER A 189 -16.24 25.69 13.68
N LEU A 190 -17.56 25.51 13.79
CA LEU A 190 -18.34 24.68 12.85
C LEU A 190 -18.41 25.26 11.45
N VAL A 191 -18.69 26.57 11.32
CA VAL A 191 -18.67 27.25 10.01
C VAL A 191 -17.29 27.12 9.37
N ARG A 192 -16.23 27.30 10.17
CA ARG A 192 -14.85 27.12 9.70
C ARG A 192 -14.55 25.67 9.31
N LEU A 193 -15.02 24.69 10.07
CA LEU A 193 -14.87 23.28 9.71
C LEU A 193 -15.58 22.98 8.39
N GLY A 194 -16.80 23.48 8.20
CA GLY A 194 -17.53 23.37 6.93
C GLY A 194 -16.73 23.96 5.76
N LEU A 195 -16.17 25.16 5.94
CA LEU A 195 -15.28 25.75 4.92
C LEU A 195 -14.03 24.90 4.70
N ASP A 196 -13.33 24.47 5.75
CA ASP A 196 -12.12 23.64 5.64
C ASP A 196 -12.44 22.29 4.93
N ILE A 197 -13.63 21.70 5.14
CA ILE A 197 -14.12 20.52 4.40
C ILE A 197 -14.35 20.83 2.93
N ILE A 198 -15.00 21.95 2.59
CA ILE A 198 -15.20 22.36 1.19
C ILE A 198 -13.85 22.51 0.46
N HIS A 199 -12.86 23.12 1.10
CA HIS A 199 -11.51 23.23 0.54
C HIS A 199 -10.86 21.86 0.35
N LEU A 200 -11.01 20.95 1.30
CA LEU A 200 -10.50 19.59 1.19
C LEU A 200 -11.15 18.82 0.04
N VAL A 201 -12.47 18.94 -0.14
CA VAL A 201 -13.21 18.30 -1.24
C VAL A 201 -12.75 18.85 -2.59
N ILE A 202 -12.57 20.16 -2.72
CA ILE A 202 -12.06 20.77 -3.96
C ILE A 202 -10.62 20.35 -4.22
N PHE A 203 -9.77 20.38 -3.19
CA PHE A 203 -8.39 19.90 -3.28
C PHE A 203 -8.34 18.46 -3.81
N ALA A 204 -9.09 17.55 -3.18
CA ALA A 204 -9.14 16.14 -3.57
C ALA A 204 -9.72 15.96 -4.98
N GLY A 205 -10.83 16.63 -5.28
CA GLY A 205 -11.51 16.55 -6.57
C GLY A 205 -10.62 17.00 -7.72
N VAL A 206 -9.97 18.17 -7.59
CA VAL A 206 -9.07 18.71 -8.62
C VAL A 206 -7.79 17.88 -8.75
N ALA A 207 -7.20 17.42 -7.65
CA ALA A 207 -6.02 16.56 -7.71
C ALA A 207 -6.33 15.23 -8.42
N HIS A 208 -7.43 14.55 -8.07
CA HIS A 208 -7.82 13.32 -8.74
C HIS A 208 -8.26 13.53 -10.20
N ALA A 209 -8.93 14.63 -10.52
CA ALA A 209 -9.24 14.99 -11.90
C ALA A 209 -7.97 15.20 -12.73
N THR A 210 -6.98 15.92 -12.18
CA THR A 210 -5.68 16.15 -12.82
C THR A 210 -4.95 14.84 -13.09
N LEU A 211 -4.96 13.89 -12.15
CA LEU A 211 -4.39 12.56 -12.38
C LEU A 211 -5.07 11.80 -13.53
N ARG A 212 -6.41 11.86 -13.63
CA ARG A 212 -7.16 11.19 -14.71
C ARG A 212 -6.93 11.83 -16.07
N LEU A 213 -6.60 13.13 -16.11
CA LEU A 213 -6.27 13.84 -17.34
C LEU A 213 -4.83 13.56 -17.81
N LEU A 214 -3.89 13.34 -16.89
CA LEU A 214 -2.47 13.20 -17.21
C LEU A 214 -2.00 11.74 -17.30
N LEU A 215 -2.71 10.79 -16.69
CA LEU A 215 -2.32 9.38 -16.64
C LEU A 215 -3.50 8.47 -16.95
N THR A 216 -3.25 7.44 -17.74
CA THR A 216 -4.23 6.40 -18.07
C THR A 216 -4.61 5.60 -16.83
N PRO A 217 -5.91 5.46 -16.49
CA PRO A 217 -6.34 4.62 -15.37
C PRO A 217 -5.90 3.15 -15.53
N GLY A 218 -5.53 2.50 -14.42
CA GLY A 218 -5.11 1.10 -14.40
C GLY A 218 -3.60 0.86 -14.66
N THR A 219 -2.84 1.92 -14.92
CA THR A 219 -1.38 1.83 -15.06
C THR A 219 -0.66 1.99 -13.70
N ALA A 220 0.56 1.47 -13.60
CA ALA A 220 1.50 1.58 -12.47
C ALA A 220 1.81 3.03 -12.14
N SER A 221 2.07 3.81 -13.18
CA SER A 221 2.24 5.25 -13.08
C SER A 221 1.02 5.93 -12.46
N HIS A 222 -0.20 5.57 -12.87
CA HIS A 222 -1.44 6.12 -12.31
C HIS A 222 -1.65 5.69 -10.85
N GLU A 223 -1.46 4.41 -10.53
CA GLU A 223 -1.64 3.89 -9.16
C GLU A 223 -0.64 4.48 -8.17
N LEU A 224 0.64 4.60 -8.56
CA LEU A 224 1.66 5.26 -7.76
C LEU A 224 1.30 6.73 -7.51
N ALA A 225 0.92 7.46 -8.57
CA ALA A 225 0.54 8.86 -8.43
C ALA A 225 -0.73 9.04 -7.58
N ARG A 226 -1.72 8.16 -7.74
CA ARG A 226 -2.95 8.10 -6.94
C ARG A 226 -2.66 7.79 -5.48
N ALA A 227 -1.71 6.90 -5.19
CA ALA A 227 -1.27 6.62 -3.82
C ALA A 227 -0.72 7.90 -3.16
N LEU A 228 0.18 8.62 -3.84
CA LEU A 228 0.74 9.89 -3.35
C LEU A 228 -0.33 10.98 -3.15
N VAL A 229 -1.27 11.13 -4.07
CA VAL A 229 -2.40 12.06 -3.88
C VAL A 229 -3.27 11.64 -2.69
N THR A 230 -3.50 10.34 -2.50
CA THR A 230 -4.24 9.83 -1.32
C THR A 230 -3.51 10.17 -0.01
N VAL A 231 -2.18 10.05 0.01
CA VAL A 231 -1.36 10.46 1.16
C VAL A 231 -1.59 11.94 1.47
N ALA A 232 -1.53 12.80 0.46
CA ALA A 232 -1.72 14.24 0.61
C ALA A 232 -3.14 14.58 1.11
N VAL A 233 -4.19 13.99 0.52
CA VAL A 233 -5.60 14.19 0.91
C VAL A 233 -5.85 13.74 2.35
N THR A 234 -5.36 12.57 2.72
CA THR A 234 -5.55 12.03 4.08
C THR A 234 -4.81 12.89 5.11
N THR A 235 -3.58 13.30 4.81
CA THR A 235 -2.81 14.23 5.65
C THR A 235 -3.54 15.56 5.83
N ALA A 236 -4.10 16.10 4.74
CA ALA A 236 -4.89 17.33 4.77
C ALA A 236 -6.17 17.16 5.61
N ALA A 237 -6.83 16.01 5.57
CA ALA A 237 -7.99 15.72 6.42
C ALA A 237 -7.65 15.77 7.91
N TYR A 238 -6.52 15.17 8.31
CA TYR A 238 -6.01 15.28 9.69
C TYR A 238 -5.66 16.73 10.06
N ALA A 239 -5.12 17.51 9.13
CA ALA A 239 -4.88 18.93 9.34
C ALA A 239 -6.19 19.72 9.52
N VAL A 240 -7.25 19.42 8.77
CA VAL A 240 -8.58 20.03 8.98
C VAL A 240 -9.09 19.72 10.39
N CYS A 241 -9.06 18.46 10.81
CA CYS A 241 -9.47 18.05 12.16
C CYS A 241 -8.64 18.76 13.24
N GLY A 242 -7.32 18.79 13.10
CA GLY A 242 -6.43 19.46 14.05
C GLY A 242 -6.67 20.97 14.15
N ARG A 243 -7.02 21.61 13.03
CA ARG A 243 -7.35 23.05 13.02
C ARG A 243 -8.68 23.34 13.70
N PHE A 244 -9.66 22.47 13.51
CA PHE A 244 -10.95 22.54 14.19
C PHE A 244 -10.78 22.40 15.71
N LEU A 245 -10.00 21.42 16.16
CA LEU A 245 -9.78 21.15 17.59
C LEU A 245 -8.89 22.21 18.27
N PHE A 246 -7.72 22.51 17.69
CA PHE A 246 -6.67 23.28 18.35
C PHE A 246 -6.58 24.75 17.93
N ALA A 247 -7.16 25.11 16.78
CA ALA A 247 -7.11 26.46 16.20
C ALA A 247 -5.74 27.16 16.42
N PRO A 248 -4.62 26.60 15.92
CA PRO A 248 -3.27 26.99 16.35
C PRO A 248 -2.92 28.47 16.10
N SER A 249 -3.60 29.11 15.16
CA SER A 249 -3.40 30.51 14.78
C SER A 249 -4.46 31.48 15.35
N ARG A 250 -5.50 30.99 16.03
CA ARG A 250 -6.61 31.81 16.56
C ARG A 250 -7.03 31.31 17.95
N PRO A 251 -6.41 31.81 19.03
CA PRO A 251 -6.72 31.40 20.40
C PRO A 251 -8.20 31.60 20.75
N GLN A 252 -8.81 32.67 20.25
CA GLN A 252 -10.21 33.03 20.51
C GLN A 252 -11.23 31.99 20.01
N THR A 253 -10.88 31.21 18.97
CA THR A 253 -11.76 30.18 18.39
C THR A 253 -11.45 28.76 18.87
N ARG A 254 -10.53 28.60 19.83
CA ARG A 254 -10.05 27.28 20.24
C ARG A 254 -11.14 26.53 21.03
N LEU A 255 -11.46 25.33 20.56
CA LEU A 255 -12.41 24.43 21.24
C LEU A 255 -11.78 23.73 22.44
N LEU A 256 -10.54 23.24 22.27
CA LEU A 256 -9.78 22.60 23.34
C LEU A 256 -8.72 23.57 23.88
N PRO A 257 -8.90 24.20 25.06
CA PRO A 257 -7.96 25.17 25.63
C PRO A 257 -6.66 24.49 26.13
N ILE A 258 -5.88 23.95 25.20
CA ILE A 258 -4.61 23.27 25.48
C ILE A 258 -3.44 24.24 25.40
N ALA A 259 -2.43 24.12 26.26
CA ALA A 259 -1.36 25.10 26.39
C ALA A 259 -0.51 25.25 25.11
N ARG A 260 -0.11 24.13 24.48
CA ARG A 260 0.72 24.10 23.26
C ARG A 260 -0.06 23.60 22.02
N PRO A 261 -1.02 24.37 21.48
CA PRO A 261 -1.89 23.91 20.39
C PRO A 261 -1.11 23.56 19.11
N ARG A 262 0.03 24.24 18.84
CA ARG A 262 0.86 24.00 17.66
C ARG A 262 1.57 22.64 17.74
N PHE A 263 1.99 22.24 18.94
CA PHE A 263 2.58 20.92 19.19
C PHE A 263 1.55 19.80 18.95
N HIS A 264 0.39 19.87 19.60
CA HIS A 264 -0.67 18.86 19.41
C HIS A 264 -1.21 18.82 17.98
N PHE A 265 -1.29 19.98 17.31
CA PHE A 265 -1.61 20.04 15.89
C PHE A 265 -0.55 19.32 15.04
N ALA A 266 0.73 19.62 15.23
CA ALA A 266 1.82 18.99 14.47
C ALA A 266 1.87 17.48 14.70
N MET A 267 1.66 17.02 15.93
CA MET A 267 1.60 15.59 16.25
C MET A 267 0.42 14.89 15.58
N LEU A 268 -0.77 15.50 15.55
CA LEU A 268 -1.93 14.94 14.87
C LEU A 268 -1.71 14.86 13.35
N VAL A 269 -1.10 15.89 12.75
CA VAL A 269 -0.76 15.89 11.32
C VAL A 269 0.30 14.85 11.00
N ALA A 270 1.35 14.74 11.83
CA ALA A 270 2.39 13.73 11.65
C ALA A 270 1.82 12.31 11.78
N TYR A 271 0.95 12.07 12.76
CA TYR A 271 0.23 10.81 12.93
C TYR A 271 -0.61 10.47 11.69
N GLY A 272 -1.40 11.43 11.19
CA GLY A 272 -2.18 11.28 9.98
C GLY A 272 -1.34 11.02 8.73
N ALA A 273 -0.20 11.72 8.59
CA ALA A 273 0.69 11.58 7.45
C ALA A 273 1.36 10.21 7.39
N ILE A 274 1.93 9.74 8.52
CA ILE A 274 2.54 8.41 8.60
C ILE A 274 1.48 7.34 8.33
N GLY A 275 0.30 7.46 8.96
CA GLY A 275 -0.80 6.51 8.74
C GLY A 275 -1.27 6.48 7.28
N ALA A 276 -1.31 7.64 6.63
CA ALA A 276 -1.65 7.75 5.22
C ALA A 276 -0.60 7.10 4.31
N VAL A 277 0.69 7.30 4.59
CA VAL A 277 1.80 6.63 3.86
C VAL A 277 1.67 5.12 4.00
N VAL A 278 1.54 4.61 5.23
CA VAL A 278 1.40 3.17 5.48
C VAL A 278 0.17 2.61 4.76
N GLY A 279 -1.00 3.23 4.92
CA GLY A 279 -2.23 2.77 4.30
C GLY A 279 -2.21 2.82 2.77
N ALA A 280 -1.64 3.89 2.18
CA ALA A 280 -1.51 4.00 0.73
C ALA A 280 -0.52 2.97 0.18
N SER A 281 0.62 2.74 0.84
CA SER A 281 1.59 1.71 0.45
C SER A 281 1.00 0.30 0.52
N VAL A 282 0.25 -0.04 1.57
CA VAL A 282 -0.38 -1.36 1.71
C VAL A 282 -1.42 -1.58 0.63
N ARG A 283 -2.28 -0.59 0.36
CA ARG A 283 -3.28 -0.70 -0.70
C ARG A 283 -2.61 -0.85 -2.07
N PHE A 284 -1.58 -0.05 -2.34
CA PHE A 284 -0.79 -0.15 -3.56
C PHE A 284 -0.14 -1.55 -3.70
N ALA A 285 0.43 -2.08 -2.62
CA ALA A 285 1.04 -3.41 -2.63
C ALA A 285 0.02 -4.52 -2.86
N SER A 286 -1.18 -4.39 -2.27
CA SER A 286 -2.29 -5.32 -2.48
C SER A 286 -2.83 -5.27 -3.92
N GLU A 287 -2.99 -4.09 -4.51
CA GLU A 287 -3.43 -3.91 -5.89
C GLU A 287 -2.43 -4.53 -6.89
N ARG A 288 -1.15 -4.62 -6.49
CA ARG A 288 -0.04 -5.13 -7.30
C ARG A 288 0.39 -6.56 -7.02
N ALA A 289 -0.27 -7.24 -6.08
CA ALA A 289 0.13 -8.56 -5.61
C ALA A 289 1.63 -8.65 -5.27
N LEU A 290 2.18 -7.61 -4.63
CA LEU A 290 3.59 -7.58 -4.21
C LEU A 290 3.84 -8.64 -3.13
N GLU A 291 5.12 -8.98 -2.94
CA GLU A 291 5.55 -10.02 -2.02
C GLU A 291 4.95 -9.81 -0.60
N PRO A 292 4.17 -10.77 -0.07
CA PRO A 292 3.50 -10.60 1.22
C PRO A 292 4.45 -10.33 2.39
N ALA A 293 5.63 -10.96 2.39
CA ALA A 293 6.65 -10.74 3.41
C ALA A 293 7.13 -9.28 3.46
N ALA A 294 7.28 -8.63 2.30
CA ALA A 294 7.65 -7.21 2.24
C ALA A 294 6.53 -6.30 2.77
N ILE A 295 5.26 -6.66 2.52
CA ILE A 295 4.09 -5.94 3.04
C ILE A 295 4.08 -5.99 4.57
N GLU A 296 4.35 -7.15 5.16
CA GLU A 296 4.42 -7.31 6.62
C GLU A 296 5.59 -6.55 7.23
N GLY A 297 6.77 -6.59 6.61
CA GLY A 297 7.91 -5.80 7.05
C GLY A 297 7.63 -4.30 7.00
N TRP A 298 6.99 -3.83 5.92
CA TRP A 298 6.54 -2.44 5.81
C TRP A 298 5.49 -2.07 6.86
N PHE A 299 4.54 -2.97 7.12
CA PHE A 299 3.52 -2.77 8.15
C PHE A 299 4.13 -2.69 9.55
N LEU A 300 5.11 -3.55 9.87
CA LEU A 300 5.85 -3.49 11.14
C LEU A 300 6.57 -2.15 11.30
N ILE A 301 7.29 -1.69 10.27
CA ILE A 301 7.95 -0.36 10.29
C ILE A 301 6.91 0.75 10.53
N GLY A 302 5.81 0.72 9.76
CA GLY A 302 4.75 1.72 9.82
C GLY A 302 4.07 1.80 11.18
N VAL A 303 3.64 0.67 11.72
CA VAL A 303 3.00 0.57 13.04
C VAL A 303 3.98 0.94 14.15
N THR A 304 5.26 0.57 14.04
CA THR A 304 6.30 1.00 14.99
C THR A 304 6.49 2.51 14.97
N ALA A 305 6.59 3.14 13.79
CA ALA A 305 6.69 4.58 13.66
C ALA A 305 5.47 5.31 14.25
N LEU A 306 4.26 4.81 14.00
CA LEU A 306 3.03 5.36 14.60
C LEU A 306 3.02 5.23 16.12
N THR A 307 3.49 4.11 16.66
CA THR A 307 3.62 3.92 18.11
C THR A 307 4.62 4.89 18.72
N LEU A 308 5.79 5.08 18.11
CA LEU A 308 6.79 6.05 18.57
C LEU A 308 6.22 7.48 18.57
N VAL A 309 5.50 7.89 17.52
CA VAL A 309 4.84 9.20 17.47
C VAL A 309 3.80 9.33 18.57
N LYS A 310 2.96 8.31 18.82
CA LYS A 310 1.99 8.32 19.91
C LYS A 310 2.68 8.46 21.27
N LEU A 311 3.70 7.66 21.54
CA LEU A 311 4.45 7.70 22.80
C LEU A 311 5.08 9.07 23.01
N TYR A 312 5.78 9.61 22.00
CA TYR A 312 6.35 10.95 22.06
C TYR A 312 5.26 12.00 22.31
N TRP A 313 4.12 11.91 21.62
CA TRP A 313 3.01 12.84 21.80
C TRP A 313 2.45 12.82 23.22
N PHE A 314 2.15 11.64 23.78
CA PHE A 314 1.57 11.53 25.11
C PHE A 314 2.57 11.83 26.23
N ILE A 315 3.84 11.46 26.07
CA ILE A 315 4.89 11.75 27.06
C ILE A 315 5.20 13.24 27.08
N ALA A 316 5.52 13.83 25.91
CA ALA A 316 5.87 15.24 25.84
C ALA A 316 4.66 16.15 26.08
N GLY A 317 3.45 15.71 25.73
CA GLY A 317 2.19 16.44 25.91
C GLY A 317 1.46 16.17 27.24
N ARG A 318 2.01 15.32 28.13
CA ARG A 318 1.32 14.85 29.35
C ARG A 318 0.75 15.97 30.22
N THR A 319 1.53 17.02 30.43
CA THR A 319 1.15 18.16 31.28
C THR A 319 0.03 18.97 30.63
N ASP A 320 0.10 19.16 29.31
CA ASP A 320 -0.91 19.90 28.56
C ASP A 320 -2.27 19.19 28.60
N ILE A 321 -2.26 17.86 28.46
CA ILE A 321 -3.45 17.02 28.52
C ILE A 321 -4.01 16.98 29.95
N ARG A 322 -3.15 16.83 30.96
CA ARG A 322 -3.55 16.88 32.38
C ARG A 322 -4.27 18.17 32.71
N ASN A 323 -3.68 19.31 32.33
CA ASN A 323 -4.26 20.62 32.58
C ASN A 323 -5.60 20.80 31.87
N LEU A 324 -5.72 20.30 30.62
CA LEU A 324 -6.97 20.32 29.87
C LEU A 324 -8.10 19.57 30.58
N PHE A 325 -7.84 18.36 31.09
CA PHE A 325 -8.87 17.56 31.78
C PHE A 325 -9.18 18.06 33.20
N ALA A 326 -8.17 18.55 33.92
CA ALA A 326 -8.34 19.13 35.26
C ALA A 326 -9.17 20.42 35.21
N GLY A 327 -8.92 21.31 34.24
CA GLY A 327 -9.53 22.65 34.17
C GLY A 327 -9.20 23.53 35.37
N ASP A 328 -9.89 24.67 35.50
CA ASP A 328 -9.50 25.73 36.45
C ASP A 328 -9.84 25.42 37.92
N ALA A 329 -10.89 24.62 38.17
CA ALA A 329 -11.30 24.18 39.51
C ALA A 329 -11.59 22.66 39.54
N PRO A 330 -10.54 21.81 39.59
CA PRO A 330 -10.70 20.38 39.46
C PRO A 330 -11.19 19.72 40.76
N GLY A 331 -12.41 19.17 40.72
CA GLY A 331 -12.85 18.16 41.67
C GLY A 331 -11.95 16.91 41.67
N PRO A 332 -11.97 16.07 42.72
CA PRO A 332 -11.06 14.92 42.87
C PRO A 332 -11.13 13.94 41.69
N VAL A 333 -12.34 13.66 41.18
CA VAL A 333 -12.55 12.78 40.01
C VAL A 333 -11.87 13.33 38.76
N ARG A 334 -11.97 14.64 38.50
CA ARG A 334 -11.35 15.28 37.33
C ARG A 334 -9.82 15.24 37.41
N ARG A 335 -9.24 15.36 38.62
CA ARG A 335 -7.79 15.19 38.82
C ARG A 335 -7.32 13.76 38.55
N ALA A 336 -8.09 12.77 39.02
CA ALA A 336 -7.79 11.37 38.76
C ALA A 336 -7.83 11.06 37.25
N ILE A 337 -8.89 11.49 36.55
CA ILE A 337 -9.01 11.34 35.09
C ILE A 337 -7.85 12.04 34.37
N ALA A 338 -7.54 13.28 34.75
CA ALA A 338 -6.44 14.04 34.15
C ALA A 338 -5.10 13.29 34.24
N PHE A 339 -4.84 12.62 35.37
CA PHE A 339 -3.61 11.85 35.57
C PHE A 339 -3.59 10.55 34.77
N VAL A 340 -4.71 9.83 34.71
CA VAL A 340 -4.84 8.51 34.09
C VAL A 340 -4.84 8.59 32.56
N VAL A 341 -5.54 9.57 31.98
CA VAL A 341 -5.80 9.62 30.53
C VAL A 341 -4.52 9.57 29.67
N PRO A 342 -3.49 10.40 29.90
CA PRO A 342 -2.27 10.37 29.08
C PRO A 342 -1.55 9.01 29.16
N GLU A 343 -1.50 8.42 30.35
CA GLU A 343 -0.79 7.16 30.58
C GLU A 343 -1.57 5.98 29.99
N PHE A 344 -2.89 5.99 30.11
CA PHE A 344 -3.76 5.01 29.46
C PHE A 344 -3.56 5.00 27.95
N TYR A 345 -3.55 6.18 27.31
CA TYR A 345 -3.34 6.23 25.86
C TYR A 345 -1.93 5.80 25.45
N ALA A 346 -0.90 6.19 26.19
CA ALA A 346 0.47 5.72 25.95
C ALA A 346 0.59 4.19 26.08
N LEU A 347 0.02 3.61 27.14
CA LEU A 347 0.00 2.17 27.38
C LEU A 347 -0.81 1.44 26.29
N SER A 348 -1.98 1.96 25.93
CA SER A 348 -2.81 1.36 24.87
C SER A 348 -2.10 1.33 23.52
N ALA A 349 -1.27 2.34 23.20
CA ALA A 349 -0.49 2.35 21.98
C ALA A 349 0.56 1.22 21.97
N LEU A 350 1.19 0.96 23.11
CA LEU A 350 2.13 -0.16 23.27
C LEU A 350 1.42 -1.51 23.19
N VAL A 351 0.26 -1.65 23.85
CA VAL A 351 -0.54 -2.88 23.81
C VAL A 351 -1.02 -3.18 22.39
N LEU A 352 -1.50 -2.18 21.65
CA LEU A 352 -1.90 -2.36 20.25
C LEU A 352 -0.72 -2.75 19.35
N TRP A 353 0.47 -2.19 19.60
CA TRP A 353 1.69 -2.58 18.89
C TRP A 353 2.06 -4.05 19.19
N LEU A 354 2.07 -4.45 20.46
CA LEU A 354 2.32 -5.83 20.89
C LEU A 354 1.31 -6.81 20.27
N MET A 355 0.02 -6.47 20.31
CA MET A 355 -1.03 -7.28 19.69
C MET A 355 -0.85 -7.39 18.17
N GLY A 356 -0.42 -6.32 17.50
CA GLY A 356 -0.06 -6.37 16.08
C GLY A 356 1.02 -7.40 15.79
N CYS A 357 2.10 -7.41 16.58
CA CYS A 357 3.17 -8.41 16.46
C CYS A 357 2.66 -9.83 16.74
N ILE A 358 1.85 -10.02 17.80
CA ILE A 358 1.29 -11.33 18.15
C ILE A 358 0.40 -11.87 17.03
N VAL A 359 -0.49 -11.04 16.48
CA VAL A 359 -1.39 -11.42 15.39
C VAL A 359 -0.59 -11.83 14.15
N ALA A 360 0.43 -11.06 13.78
CA ALA A 360 1.31 -11.39 12.65
C ALA A 360 1.97 -12.77 12.83
N GLY A 361 2.46 -13.06 14.04
CA GLY A 361 3.10 -14.35 14.36
C GLY A 361 2.15 -15.52 14.61
N THR A 362 0.83 -15.37 14.41
CA THR A 362 -0.08 -16.51 14.53
C THR A 362 0.03 -17.46 13.33
N PRO A 363 0.06 -18.79 13.55
CA PRO A 363 0.20 -19.77 12.47
C PRO A 363 -1.02 -19.86 11.53
N ASN A 364 -2.14 -19.20 11.86
CA ASN A 364 -3.34 -19.11 11.02
C ASN A 364 -3.45 -17.78 10.27
N SER A 365 -2.45 -16.89 10.38
CA SER A 365 -2.27 -15.81 9.42
C SER A 365 -2.25 -16.44 8.01
N PRO A 366 -2.81 -15.81 6.96
CA PRO A 366 -3.04 -16.41 5.63
C PRO A 366 -1.81 -17.03 4.92
N GLN A 367 -0.63 -17.02 5.54
CA GLN A 367 0.61 -17.62 5.05
C GLN A 367 1.09 -18.84 5.86
N GLY A 368 0.62 -19.07 7.09
CA GLY A 368 0.93 -20.32 7.80
C GLY A 368 0.24 -21.56 7.22
N ALA A 369 -0.69 -21.34 6.29
CA ALA A 369 -1.34 -22.36 5.47
C ALA A 369 -0.62 -22.60 4.12
N LEU A 370 0.58 -22.06 3.89
CA LEU A 370 1.37 -22.47 2.73
C LEU A 370 2.01 -23.86 2.97
N PRO A 371 1.74 -24.87 2.12
CA PRO A 371 2.35 -26.20 2.22
C PRO A 371 3.82 -26.12 1.77
N GLY A 372 4.69 -25.74 2.70
CA GLY A 372 6.14 -25.61 2.45
C GLY A 372 7.02 -25.93 3.65
N ALA A 373 6.50 -25.87 4.87
CA ALA A 373 7.16 -26.48 6.02
C ALA A 373 7.01 -28.00 5.90
N ARG A 374 8.02 -28.66 5.31
CA ARG A 374 8.18 -30.12 5.34
C ARG A 374 8.11 -30.60 6.79
N ARG A 375 6.93 -30.99 7.27
CA ARG A 375 6.84 -32.26 7.98
C ARG A 375 7.28 -33.28 6.94
N GLY A 376 8.43 -33.91 7.16
CA GLY A 376 8.84 -35.03 6.34
C GLY A 376 7.66 -36.01 6.20
N PRO A 377 7.54 -36.73 5.09
CA PRO A 377 6.54 -37.80 5.00
C PRO A 377 6.65 -38.66 6.26
N PRO A 378 5.54 -39.15 6.84
CA PRO A 378 5.65 -40.17 7.87
C PRO A 378 6.56 -41.24 7.31
N SER A 379 7.65 -41.53 8.03
CA SER A 379 8.58 -42.59 7.66
C SER A 379 7.72 -43.80 7.30
N PRO A 380 7.84 -44.38 6.08
CA PRO A 380 7.07 -45.56 5.76
C PRO A 380 7.37 -46.57 6.85
N ALA A 381 6.32 -47.03 7.54
CA ALA A 381 6.43 -48.11 8.49
C ALA A 381 7.24 -49.22 7.82
N SER A 382 8.33 -49.63 8.47
CA SER A 382 9.17 -50.73 8.01
C SER A 382 8.25 -51.89 7.63
N PRO A 383 8.34 -52.44 6.40
CA PRO A 383 7.55 -53.61 6.04
C PRO A 383 7.89 -54.74 7.03
N PRO A 384 6.89 -55.52 7.48
CA PRO A 384 7.15 -56.67 8.34
C PRO A 384 8.14 -57.61 7.63
N PRO A 385 9.07 -58.25 8.37
CA PRO A 385 10.05 -59.14 7.77
C PRO A 385 9.34 -60.28 7.03
N PRO A 386 9.84 -60.69 5.84
CA PRO A 386 9.23 -61.74 5.07
C PRO A 386 9.25 -63.08 5.83
N PRO A 387 8.20 -63.91 5.72
CA PRO A 387 8.20 -65.24 6.31
C PRO A 387 9.30 -66.09 5.67
N ALA A 388 9.99 -66.86 6.51
CA ALA A 388 11.08 -67.74 6.10
C ALA A 388 10.62 -68.75 5.01
N PRO A 389 11.43 -68.98 3.96
CA PRO A 389 11.06 -69.88 2.89
C PRO A 389 11.05 -71.35 3.36
N PRO A 390 10.02 -72.14 3.00
CA PRO A 390 10.01 -73.57 3.26
C PRO A 390 11.07 -74.28 2.41
N ARG A 391 11.88 -75.11 3.07
CA ARG A 391 12.85 -76.01 2.45
C ARG A 391 12.15 -77.06 1.59
N GLY A 392 12.59 -77.17 0.35
CA GLY A 392 12.52 -78.42 -0.42
C GLY A 392 11.40 -78.51 -1.46
N ARG A 393 11.75 -78.32 -2.73
CA ARG A 393 11.46 -79.25 -3.84
C ARG A 393 12.19 -78.82 -5.11
N ALA A 394 12.69 -79.82 -5.82
CA ALA A 394 13.52 -79.73 -7.02
C ALA A 394 12.72 -79.23 -8.26
N PRO A 395 13.40 -78.76 -9.32
CA PRO A 395 12.79 -78.08 -10.46
C PRO A 395 12.40 -79.04 -11.60
N PRO A 396 11.44 -78.65 -12.45
CA PRO A 396 11.35 -79.13 -13.83
C PRO A 396 11.71 -78.05 -14.89
N PRO A 397 11.99 -78.46 -16.15
CA PRO A 397 12.94 -77.77 -17.03
C PRO A 397 12.33 -76.83 -18.10
N THR A 398 13.17 -75.87 -18.50
CA THR A 398 13.29 -75.12 -19.77
C THR A 398 12.13 -75.06 -20.77
N ALA A 399 11.74 -73.84 -21.13
CA ALA A 399 11.24 -73.52 -22.47
C ALA A 399 11.50 -72.04 -22.85
N GLY A 400 12.07 -71.84 -24.04
CA GLY A 400 11.68 -70.74 -24.94
C GLY A 400 12.48 -69.44 -24.89
N ALA A 401 13.55 -69.39 -25.69
CA ALA A 401 14.22 -68.16 -26.10
C ALA A 401 13.29 -67.23 -26.90
N ARG A 402 13.37 -65.92 -26.67
CA ARG A 402 12.88 -64.87 -27.59
C ARG A 402 13.99 -63.85 -27.89
N PRO A 403 14.15 -63.43 -29.17
CA PRO A 403 15.25 -62.59 -29.63
C PRO A 403 15.02 -61.08 -29.37
N PRO A 404 16.10 -60.25 -29.38
CA PRO A 404 16.02 -58.82 -29.13
C PRO A 404 15.47 -58.02 -30.33
N PRO A 405 14.86 -56.84 -30.08
CA PRO A 405 14.23 -56.01 -31.11
C PRO A 405 15.25 -55.27 -32.01
N ARG A 406 14.91 -55.22 -33.30
CA ARG A 406 15.65 -54.53 -34.37
C ARG A 406 15.55 -53.01 -34.24
N ARG A 407 16.68 -52.32 -34.39
CA ARG A 407 16.79 -50.86 -34.57
C ARG A 407 16.42 -50.50 -36.01
N CYS A 408 15.45 -49.60 -36.19
CA CYS A 408 15.22 -48.91 -37.46
C CYS A 408 15.90 -47.54 -37.41
N THR A 409 16.88 -47.34 -38.28
CA THR A 409 17.54 -46.06 -38.57
C THR A 409 16.69 -45.26 -39.56
N TRP A 410 16.34 -44.02 -39.22
CA TRP A 410 15.73 -43.07 -40.15
C TRP A 410 16.81 -42.23 -40.86
N PRO A 411 16.63 -41.89 -42.16
CA PRO A 411 17.63 -41.19 -42.95
C PRO A 411 17.60 -39.67 -42.74
N SER A 412 18.79 -39.09 -42.80
CA SER A 412 19.08 -37.66 -42.73
C SER A 412 18.59 -36.91 -43.98
N PRO A 413 17.83 -35.81 -43.89
CA PRO A 413 17.52 -34.96 -45.03
C PRO A 413 18.66 -33.97 -45.31
N ALA A 414 19.03 -33.94 -46.60
CA ALA A 414 20.06 -33.13 -47.20
C ALA A 414 19.77 -31.62 -47.15
N ALA A 415 20.86 -30.86 -47.21
CA ALA A 415 20.94 -29.41 -47.22
C ALA A 415 20.07 -28.75 -48.30
N TYR A 416 19.22 -27.81 -47.88
CA TYR A 416 18.55 -26.84 -48.76
C TYR A 416 19.21 -25.48 -48.56
N ARG A 417 19.93 -24.99 -49.58
CA ARG A 417 20.46 -23.61 -49.64
C ARG A 417 19.46 -22.73 -50.40
N PRO A 418 18.95 -21.64 -49.81
CA PRO A 418 18.20 -20.64 -50.57
C PRO A 418 19.13 -19.74 -51.40
N PRO A 419 18.68 -19.21 -52.55
CA PRO A 419 19.46 -18.29 -53.39
C PRO A 419 19.51 -16.87 -52.82
N LEU A 420 20.66 -16.21 -53.00
CA LEU A 420 20.89 -14.79 -52.72
C LEU A 420 20.09 -13.90 -53.69
N PRO A 421 19.52 -12.76 -53.25
CA PRO A 421 18.97 -11.77 -54.16
C PRO A 421 20.08 -10.93 -54.83
N ALA A 422 19.89 -10.66 -56.13
CA ALA A 422 20.73 -9.80 -56.94
C ALA A 422 20.63 -8.31 -56.51
N PRO A 423 21.69 -7.50 -56.70
CA PRO A 423 21.65 -6.07 -56.44
C PRO A 423 20.94 -5.34 -57.59
N CYS A 424 19.99 -4.46 -57.26
CA CYS A 424 19.45 -3.46 -58.16
C CYS A 424 19.88 -2.08 -57.68
N GLY A 425 20.49 -1.31 -58.60
CA GLY A 425 20.44 0.15 -58.67
C GLY A 425 21.21 0.95 -57.63
#